data_AF-A0A0C9R9C5-F1
#
_entry.id   AF-A0A0C9R9C5-F1
#
_cell.length_a   1.000
_cell.length_b   1.000
_cell.length_c   1.000
_cell.angle_alpha   90.00
_cell.angle_beta   90.00
_cell.angle_gamma   90.00
#
_symmetry.space_group_name_H-M   'P 1'
#
loop_
_entity.id
_entity.type
_entity.pdbx_description
1 polymer ?
#
loop_
_entity_poly.entity_id
_entity_poly.type
_entity_poly.pdbx_seq_one_letter_code
_entity_poly.pdbx_strand_id
1 'polypeptide(L)'
;ESEEQPSFPEFSRQVQEVIDEFGAVFVKTNWRTPMDATWVAPTKTLKCTSLEEVYLLLKSSDRISGDLNAVRQFSCDSGGLKSCLVLKRWRDINPSSEFRCFVINRQLMGNKPSVRGSILLSASSLVFNLVFPL
;
A
#
# COMPACT_ATOMS: atom_id res chain seq x y z
N GLU A 1 8.74 -14.48 -29.29
CA GLU A 1 7.35 -14.29 -28.88
C GLU A 1 7.24 -12.95 -28.15
N SER A 2 6.71 -11.93 -28.82
CA SER A 2 6.47 -10.62 -28.20
C SER A 2 5.14 -10.69 -27.45
N GLU A 3 5.19 -11.11 -26.19
CA GLU A 3 4.05 -11.04 -25.27
C GLU A 3 3.62 -9.57 -25.13
N GLU A 4 2.56 -9.18 -25.82
CA GLU A 4 1.94 -7.85 -25.67
C GLU A 4 1.48 -7.72 -24.22
N GLN A 5 2.22 -6.94 -23.43
CA GLN A 5 1.84 -6.67 -22.06
C GLN A 5 0.49 -5.95 -22.06
N PRO A 6 -0.52 -6.44 -21.30
CA PRO A 6 -1.79 -5.74 -21.19
C PRO A 6 -1.53 -4.33 -20.65
N SER A 7 -1.78 -3.34 -21.50
CA SER A 7 -1.64 -1.93 -21.16
C SER A 7 -2.91 -1.48 -20.46
N PHE A 8 -2.77 -0.90 -19.27
CA PHE A 8 -3.86 -0.30 -18.51
C PHE A 8 -3.68 1.23 -18.49
N PRO A 9 -3.93 1.92 -19.61
CA PRO A 9 -3.59 3.34 -19.74
C PRO A 9 -4.38 4.21 -18.77
N GLU A 10 -5.64 3.86 -18.50
CA GLU A 10 -6.50 4.61 -17.58
C GLU A 10 -6.06 4.48 -16.11
N PHE A 11 -5.55 3.30 -15.73
CA PHE A 11 -5.00 3.09 -14.40
C PHE A 11 -3.66 3.84 -14.24
N SER A 12 -2.76 3.71 -15.23
CA SER A 12 -1.50 4.47 -15.29
C SER A 12 -1.73 5.98 -15.16
N ARG A 13 -2.72 6.51 -15.88
CA ARG A 13 -3.09 7.93 -15.84
C ARG A 13 -3.54 8.36 -14.44
N GLN A 14 -4.45 7.61 -13.82
CA GLN A 14 -4.94 7.92 -12.47
C GLN A 14 -3.81 7.89 -11.42
N VAL A 15 -2.92 6.91 -11.49
CA VAL A 15 -1.78 6.83 -10.57
C VAL A 15 -0.83 8.02 -10.80
N GLN A 16 -0.55 8.37 -12.07
CA GLN A 16 0.31 9.51 -12.39
C GLN A 16 -0.29 10.82 -11.90
N GLU A 17 -1.60 11.05 -12.07
CA GLU A 17 -2.28 12.26 -11.56
C GLU A 17 -2.14 12.40 -10.03
N VAL A 18 -2.29 11.29 -9.30
CA VAL A 18 -2.11 11.28 -7.84
C VAL A 18 -0.65 11.52 -7.44
N ILE A 19 0.30 11.00 -8.21
CA ILE A 19 1.73 11.27 -8.01
C ILE A 19 2.05 12.74 -8.27
N ASP A 20 1.53 13.32 -9.33
CA ASP A 20 1.73 14.73 -9.68
C ASP A 20 1.11 15.67 -8.63
N GLU A 21 -0.07 15.31 -8.08
CA GLU A 21 -0.72 16.06 -7.02
C GLU A 21 0.03 15.99 -5.68
N PHE A 22 0.54 14.80 -5.31
CA PHE A 22 1.18 14.57 -4.01
C PHE A 22 2.70 14.75 -4.02
N GLY A 23 3.33 14.76 -5.20
CA GLY A 23 4.78 14.78 -5.45
C GLY A 23 5.50 13.48 -5.07
N ALA A 24 5.19 12.91 -3.90
CA ALA A 24 5.68 11.62 -3.46
C ALA A 24 4.57 10.83 -2.80
N VAL A 25 4.47 9.55 -3.14
CA VAL A 25 3.40 8.67 -2.69
C VAL A 25 3.94 7.41 -2.03
N PHE A 26 3.09 6.83 -1.21
CA PHE A 26 3.25 5.58 -0.51
C PHE A 26 2.13 4.65 -0.97
N VAL A 27 2.49 3.44 -1.39
CA VAL A 27 1.58 2.47 -2.00
C VAL A 27 1.25 1.36 -1.01
N LYS A 28 -0.03 1.00 -0.91
CA LYS A 28 -0.52 -0.13 -0.09
C LYS A 28 -1.71 -0.80 -0.76
N THR A 29 -1.89 -2.10 -0.53
CA THR A 29 -3.15 -2.78 -0.86
C THR A 29 -4.10 -2.83 0.34
N ASN A 30 -5.13 -3.68 0.28
CA ASN A 30 -6.15 -3.83 1.32
C ASN A 30 -5.53 -4.02 2.71
N TRP A 31 -4.65 -5.02 2.87
CA TRP A 31 -4.07 -5.36 4.18
C TRP A 31 -2.58 -5.15 4.28
N ARG A 32 -1.84 -5.12 3.17
CA ARG A 32 -0.37 -5.19 3.19
C ARG A 32 0.31 -4.08 2.39
N THR A 33 1.51 -3.73 2.85
CA THR A 33 2.45 -2.82 2.19
C THR A 33 3.58 -3.64 1.56
N PRO A 34 4.13 -3.23 0.40
CA PRO A 34 5.26 -3.89 -0.28
C PRO A 34 6.62 -3.64 0.41
N MET A 35 6.68 -3.77 1.74
CA MET A 35 7.90 -3.53 2.54
C MET A 35 9.02 -4.53 2.22
N ASP A 36 8.63 -5.74 1.82
CA ASP A 36 9.51 -6.80 1.35
C ASP A 36 10.19 -6.48 0.02
N ALA A 37 9.56 -5.66 -0.84
CA ALA A 37 10.11 -5.27 -2.13
C ALA A 37 10.99 -4.00 -2.05
N THR A 38 11.20 -3.42 -0.87
CA THR A 38 12.00 -2.18 -0.72
C THR A 38 13.41 -2.29 -1.33
N TRP A 39 13.96 -3.51 -1.43
CA TRP A 39 15.27 -3.77 -2.07
C TRP A 39 15.32 -3.44 -3.56
N VAL A 40 14.18 -3.47 -4.27
CA VAL A 40 14.11 -3.21 -5.71
C VAL A 40 14.02 -1.71 -6.02
N ALA A 41 13.57 -0.90 -5.05
CA ALA A 41 13.43 0.53 -5.24
C ALA A 41 14.80 1.22 -5.22
N PRO A 42 15.04 2.21 -6.10
CA PRO A 42 16.32 2.91 -6.19
C PRO A 42 16.67 3.66 -4.90
N THR A 43 15.65 4.17 -4.21
CA THR A 43 15.82 4.89 -2.93
C THR A 43 15.94 3.96 -1.73
N LYS A 44 15.72 2.64 -1.89
CA LYS A 44 15.55 1.68 -0.79
C LYS A 44 14.54 2.14 0.26
N THR A 45 13.52 2.87 -0.19
CA THR A 45 12.40 3.30 0.65
C THR A 45 11.09 2.95 -0.04
N LEU A 46 9.97 3.11 0.67
CA LEU A 46 8.62 2.94 0.13
C LEU A 46 8.08 4.23 -0.49
N LYS A 47 8.96 5.22 -0.70
CA LYS A 47 8.65 6.46 -1.37
C LYS A 47 8.69 6.22 -2.87
N CYS A 48 7.56 6.40 -3.53
CA CYS A 48 7.46 6.39 -4.98
C CYS A 48 7.30 7.83 -5.48
N THR A 49 8.09 8.19 -6.48
CA THR A 49 8.03 9.48 -7.18
C THR A 49 7.63 9.34 -8.64
N SER A 50 7.75 8.13 -9.19
CA SER A 50 7.35 7.83 -10.56
C SER A 50 6.44 6.60 -10.62
N LEU A 51 5.66 6.51 -11.70
CA LEU A 51 4.76 5.39 -11.96
C LEU A 51 5.51 4.06 -12.06
N GLU A 52 6.72 4.06 -12.63
CA GLU A 52 7.56 2.88 -12.78
C GLU A 52 7.96 2.29 -11.42
N GLU A 53 8.26 3.14 -10.43
CA GLU A 53 8.60 2.70 -9.08
C GLU A 53 7.40 2.02 -8.40
N VAL A 54 6.19 2.54 -8.62
CA VAL A 54 4.94 1.94 -8.14
C VAL A 54 4.77 0.54 -8.74
N TYR A 55 4.91 0.41 -10.06
CA TYR A 55 4.79 -0.89 -10.73
C TYR A 55 5.85 -1.88 -10.28
N LEU A 56 7.09 -1.41 -10.12
CA LEU A 56 8.22 -2.23 -9.70
C LEU A 56 7.99 -2.79 -8.29
N LEU A 57 7.59 -1.95 -7.33
CA LEU A 57 7.27 -2.39 -5.97
C LEU A 57 6.10 -3.37 -5.91
N LEU A 58 5.04 -3.11 -6.67
CA LEU A 58 3.87 -3.98 -6.72
C LEU A 58 4.22 -5.35 -7.31
N LYS A 59 5.04 -5.38 -8.37
CA LYS A 59 5.43 -6.61 -9.06
C LYS A 59 6.43 -7.45 -8.26
N SER A 60 7.35 -6.80 -7.53
CA SER A 60 8.41 -7.47 -6.78
C SER A 60 8.01 -7.88 -5.35
N SER A 61 6.79 -7.56 -4.90
CA SER A 61 6.33 -7.87 -3.54
C SER A 61 5.52 -9.15 -3.48
N ASP A 62 6.05 -10.13 -2.74
CA ASP A 62 5.33 -11.36 -2.39
C ASP A 62 4.16 -11.06 -1.44
N ARG A 63 4.31 -10.04 -0.60
CA ARG A 63 3.23 -9.62 0.31
C ARG A 63 2.01 -9.14 -0.45
N ILE A 64 2.20 -8.39 -1.55
CA ILE A 64 1.11 -7.91 -2.41
C ILE A 64 0.48 -9.07 -3.19
N SER A 65 1.30 -9.95 -3.75
CA SER A 65 0.80 -11.16 -4.43
C SER A 65 -0.09 -12.01 -3.51
N GLY A 66 0.34 -12.21 -2.26
CA GLY A 66 -0.44 -12.91 -1.24
C GLY A 66 -1.74 -12.20 -0.87
N ASP A 67 -1.75 -10.87 -0.86
CA ASP A 67 -2.95 -10.05 -0.61
C ASP A 67 -3.99 -10.27 -1.72
N LEU A 68 -3.58 -10.17 -2.98
CA LEU A 68 -4.43 -10.40 -4.15
C LEU A 68 -4.97 -11.83 -4.21
N ASN A 69 -4.13 -12.82 -3.88
CA ASN A 69 -4.58 -14.22 -3.83
C ASN A 69 -5.61 -14.44 -2.71
N ALA A 70 -5.41 -13.82 -1.54
CA ALA A 70 -6.39 -13.86 -0.46
C ALA A 70 -7.73 -13.24 -0.89
N VAL A 71 -7.72 -12.05 -1.51
CA VAL A 71 -8.94 -11.43 -2.06
C VAL A 71 -9.68 -12.41 -2.97
N ARG A 72 -8.96 -13.04 -3.92
CA ARG A 72 -9.53 -13.99 -4.89
C ARG A 72 -10.15 -15.22 -4.23
N GLN A 73 -9.55 -15.73 -3.15
CA GLN A 73 -10.07 -16.87 -2.39
C GLN A 73 -11.32 -16.52 -1.61
N PHE A 74 -11.36 -15.34 -0.98
CA PHE A 74 -12.51 -14.90 -0.18
C PHE A 74 -13.66 -14.33 -1.03
N SER A 75 -13.45 -14.09 -2.33
CA SER A 75 -14.50 -13.57 -3.22
C SER A 75 -15.56 -14.58 -3.68
N CYS A 76 -15.45 -15.87 -3.32
CA CYS A 76 -16.38 -16.92 -3.73
C CYS A 76 -17.76 -16.88 -3.02
N ASP A 77 -17.89 -16.26 -1.85
CA ASP A 77 -19.15 -16.22 -1.11
C ASP A 77 -19.80 -14.81 -1.17
N SER A 78 -20.75 -14.66 -2.10
CA SER A 78 -21.85 -13.67 -2.11
C SER A 78 -21.55 -12.23 -1.62
N GLY A 79 -20.48 -11.61 -2.13
CA GLY A 79 -20.19 -10.20 -1.87
C GLY A 79 -18.71 -9.85 -1.99
N GLY A 80 -18.04 -10.43 -2.99
CA GLY A 80 -16.59 -10.56 -3.02
C GLY A 80 -15.81 -9.29 -2.70
N LEU A 81 -14.83 -9.43 -1.81
CA LEU A 81 -13.86 -8.39 -1.50
C LEU A 81 -13.21 -7.92 -2.81
N LYS A 82 -13.16 -6.61 -3.03
CA LYS A 82 -12.46 -6.04 -4.18
C LYS A 82 -11.00 -5.80 -3.81
N SER A 83 -10.12 -6.06 -4.76
CA SER A 83 -8.72 -5.65 -4.64
C SER A 83 -8.69 -4.13 -4.71
N CYS A 84 -8.09 -3.48 -3.72
CA CYS A 84 -7.97 -2.02 -3.75
C CYS A 84 -6.51 -1.61 -3.67
N LEU A 85 -6.15 -0.65 -4.52
CA LEU A 85 -4.88 0.06 -4.40
C LEU A 85 -5.10 1.39 -3.69
N VAL A 86 -4.32 1.62 -2.65
CA VAL A 86 -4.35 2.83 -1.85
C VAL A 86 -3.03 3.57 -2.04
N LEU A 87 -3.13 4.78 -2.60
CA LEU A 87 -2.03 5.74 -2.71
C LEU A 87 -2.18 6.77 -1.61
N LYS A 88 -1.16 6.92 -0.77
CA LYS A 88 -1.13 7.92 0.31
C LYS A 88 0.02 8.87 0.07
N ARG A 89 -0.15 10.15 0.36
CA ARG A 89 0.96 11.11 0.32
C ARG A 89 2.09 10.63 1.25
N TRP A 90 3.32 10.60 0.74
CA TRP A 90 4.51 10.28 1.52
C TRP A 90 4.72 11.31 2.62
N ARG A 91 5.07 10.85 3.82
CA ARG A 91 5.55 11.70 4.91
C ARG A 91 6.66 10.98 5.63
N ASP A 92 7.72 11.72 5.97
CA ASP A 92 8.75 11.22 6.87
C ASP A 92 8.21 11.16 8.29
N ILE A 93 7.89 9.95 8.73
CA ILE A 93 7.42 9.66 10.08
C ILE A 93 8.63 9.14 10.86
N ASN A 94 8.91 9.73 12.01
CA ASN A 94 9.96 9.25 12.90
C ASN A 94 9.57 7.84 13.41
N PRO A 95 10.37 6.78 13.16
CA PRO A 95 10.06 5.43 13.62
C PRO A 95 9.85 5.33 15.13
N SER A 96 10.51 6.19 15.92
CA SER A 96 10.33 6.24 17.38
C SER A 96 8.92 6.69 17.81
N SER A 97 8.16 7.30 16.91
CA SER A 97 6.77 7.73 17.14
C SER A 97 5.73 6.70 16.65
N GLU A 98 6.17 5.52 16.19
CA GLU A 98 5.29 4.46 15.71
C GLU A 98 4.98 3.43 16.82
N PHE A 99 3.69 3.24 17.13
CA PHE A 99 3.22 2.30 18.16
C PHE A 99 2.18 1.35 17.62
N ARG A 100 2.34 0.05 17.86
CA ARG A 100 1.25 -0.90 17.62
C ARG A 100 0.35 -0.96 18.85
N CYS A 101 -0.89 -0.52 18.69
CA CYS A 101 -1.92 -0.54 19.73
C CYS A 101 -2.77 -1.80 19.61
N PHE A 102 -3.05 -2.45 20.74
CA PHE A 102 -3.97 -3.59 20.81
C PHE A 102 -5.24 -3.15 21.55
N VAL A 103 -6.39 -3.24 20.87
CA VAL A 103 -7.69 -2.84 21.42
C VAL A 103 -8.55 -4.08 21.61
N ILE A 104 -9.03 -4.29 22.84
CA ILE A 104 -9.93 -5.39 23.21
C ILE A 104 -11.07 -4.79 24.03
N ASN A 105 -12.33 -5.14 23.74
CA ASN A 105 -13.51 -4.61 24.43
C ASN A 105 -13.56 -3.07 24.47
N ARG A 106 -13.16 -2.42 23.37
CA ARG A 106 -13.03 -0.95 23.26
C ARG A 106 -12.04 -0.32 24.26
N GLN A 107 -11.20 -1.12 24.91
CA GLN A 107 -10.12 -0.66 25.79
C GLN A 107 -8.75 -0.91 25.15
N LEU A 108 -7.85 0.05 25.30
CA LEU A 108 -6.46 -0.05 24.86
C LEU A 108 -5.69 -0.90 25.88
N MET A 109 -5.35 -2.14 25.51
CA MET A 109 -4.69 -3.08 26.41
C MET A 109 -3.17 -2.91 26.46
N GLY A 110 -2.58 -2.27 25.45
CA GLY A 110 -1.15 -1.98 25.43
C GLY A 110 -0.66 -1.37 24.12
N ASN A 111 0.46 -0.66 24.22
CA ASN A 111 1.22 -0.12 23.11
C ASN A 111 2.61 -0.79 23.05
N LYS A 112 2.98 -1.34 21.89
CA LYS A 112 4.36 -1.81 21.66
C LYS A 112 5.05 -0.84 20.70
N PRO A 113 6.24 -0.29 21.04
CA PRO A 113 7.01 0.50 20.09
C PRO A 113 7.37 -0.36 18.87
N SER A 114 7.14 0.18 17.67
CA SER A 114 7.38 -0.55 16.43
C SER A 114 8.86 -0.52 16.09
N VAL A 115 9.57 -1.63 16.38
CA VAL A 115 11.02 -1.75 16.16
C VAL A 115 11.42 -2.12 14.72
N ARG A 116 10.46 -2.21 13.81
CA ARG A 116 10.67 -2.45 12.38
C ARG A 116 9.65 -1.63 11.64
N GLY A 117 10.09 -0.63 10.86
CA GLY A 117 9.23 0.32 10.14
C GLY A 117 8.04 -0.37 9.49
N SER A 118 6.90 -0.35 10.18
CA SER A 118 5.68 -1.08 9.86
C SER A 118 4.56 -0.07 9.85
N ILE A 119 4.57 0.78 8.83
CA ILE A 119 3.76 1.98 8.70
C ILE A 119 2.35 1.78 9.26
N LEU A 120 2.11 2.52 10.34
CA LEU A 120 0.89 2.52 11.13
C LEU A 120 -0.34 2.89 10.29
N LEU A 121 -1.46 2.21 10.56
CA LEU A 121 -2.78 2.80 10.45
C LEU A 121 -2.85 3.95 11.47
N SER A 122 -2.47 5.17 11.05
CA SER A 122 -2.71 6.38 11.83
C SER A 122 -4.21 6.50 12.11
N ALA A 123 -4.58 6.43 13.38
CA ALA A 123 -5.95 6.60 13.86
C ALA A 123 -6.34 8.08 14.06
N SER A 124 -5.67 9.02 13.39
CA SER A 124 -6.03 10.44 13.50
C SER A 124 -5.84 11.19 12.19
N SER A 125 -6.89 11.93 11.86
CA SER A 125 -7.03 12.91 10.79
C SER A 125 -7.19 12.37 9.37
N LEU A 126 -8.41 12.50 8.85
CA LEU A 126 -8.78 12.72 7.45
C LEU A 126 -7.70 12.31 6.45
N VAL A 127 -7.53 11.01 6.27
CA VAL A 127 -6.83 10.50 5.10
C VAL A 127 -7.86 10.45 3.97
N PHE A 128 -7.75 11.41 3.06
CA PHE A 128 -8.22 11.26 1.68
C PHE A 128 -7.58 9.97 1.15
N ASN A 129 -8.26 8.85 1.33
CA ASN A 129 -7.91 7.59 0.72
C ASN A 129 -8.59 7.63 -0.64
N LEU A 130 -7.84 7.91 -1.71
CA LEU A 130 -8.28 7.45 -3.02
C LEU A 130 -8.11 5.93 -3.02
N VAL A 131 -9.23 5.25 -2.79
CA VAL A 131 -9.34 3.80 -2.89
C VAL A 131 -9.66 3.50 -4.34
N PHE A 132 -8.68 3.02 -5.09
CA PHE A 132 -8.92 2.57 -6.46
C PHE A 132 -9.33 1.10 -6.42
N PRO A 133 -10.52 0.73 -6.93
CA PRO A 133 -10.84 -0.66 -7.19
C PRO A 133 -9.94 -1.15 -8.35
N LEU A 134 -9.15 -2.18 -8.07
CA LEU A 134 -8.46 -2.99 -9.08
C LEU A 134 -9.41 -4.04 -9.66
#